data_AF-A0A672JP36-F1
#
_entry.id   AF-A0A672JP36-F1
#
_cell.length_a   1.000
_cell.length_b   1.000
_cell.length_c   1.000
_cell.angle_alpha   90.00
_cell.angle_beta   90.00
_cell.angle_gamma   90.00
#
_symmetry.space_group_name_H-M   'P 1'
#
loop_
_entity.id
_entity.type
_entity.pdbx_description
1 polymer ?
#
loop_
_entity_poly.entity_id
_entity_poly.type
_entity_poly.pdbx_seq_one_letter_code
_entity_poly.pdbx_strand_id
1 'polypeptide(L)'
;MKHLFNLRFAAKELARNSKKCDKEEKAEKAKVKKAIQKGNMEVARIHAENAIRQKNQSVNYLRMSARISALMDKFEHQFETLDVQTAQMEDTMSSTTTLTTPQNQVESLMHELADEAGLDLNMELPQGQTGSLASTMASTEQDELSQRLSKLRDQVE
;
A
#
# COMPACT_ATOMS: atom_id res chain seq x y z
N MET A 1 3.29 -7.64 -2.42
CA MET A 1 3.99 -6.98 -3.55
C MET A 1 4.22 -7.85 -4.80
N LYS A 2 4.87 -9.03 -4.73
CA LYS A 2 5.18 -9.85 -5.94
C LYS A 2 3.96 -10.19 -6.81
N HIS A 3 2.82 -10.53 -6.21
CA HIS A 3 1.60 -10.85 -6.94
C HIS A 3 0.97 -9.64 -7.65
N LEU A 4 1.02 -8.46 -7.04
CA LEU A 4 0.54 -7.21 -7.65
C LEU A 4 1.39 -6.83 -8.87
N PHE A 5 2.71 -7.02 -8.79
CA PHE A 5 3.61 -6.84 -9.92
C PHE A 5 3.28 -7.80 -11.07
N ASN A 6 3.06 -9.09 -10.77
CA ASN A 6 2.67 -10.07 -11.78
C ASN A 6 1.33 -9.73 -12.45
N LEU A 7 0.35 -9.24 -11.68
CA LEU A 7 -0.93 -8.78 -12.21
C LEU A 7 -0.76 -7.55 -13.11
N ARG A 8 0.07 -6.57 -12.72
CA ARG A 8 0.36 -5.38 -13.58
C ARG A 8 1.01 -5.79 -14.88
N PHE A 9 1.95 -6.73 -14.82
CA PHE A 9 2.60 -7.27 -16.00
C PHE A 9 1.60 -7.98 -16.91
N ALA A 10 0.75 -8.86 -16.35
CA ALA A 10 -0.27 -9.58 -17.10
C ALA A 10 -1.27 -8.62 -17.78
N ALA A 11 -1.75 -7.58 -17.09
CA ALA A 11 -2.64 -6.59 -17.70
C ALA A 11 -1.98 -5.86 -18.87
N LYS A 12 -0.69 -5.51 -18.75
CA LYS A 12 0.09 -4.86 -19.81
C LYS A 12 0.36 -5.80 -20.99
N GLU A 13 0.64 -7.07 -20.72
CA GLU A 13 0.80 -8.11 -21.75
C GLU A 13 -0.49 -8.30 -22.55
N LEU A 14 -1.64 -8.38 -21.88
CA LEU A 14 -2.95 -8.47 -22.54
C LEU A 14 -3.24 -7.25 -23.42
N ALA A 15 -2.91 -6.04 -22.96
CA ALA A 15 -3.05 -4.83 -23.76
C ALA A 15 -2.13 -4.85 -25.01
N ARG A 16 -0.93 -5.41 -24.90
CA ARG A 16 -0.04 -5.62 -26.04
C ARG A 16 -0.59 -6.67 -27.02
N ASN A 17 -1.18 -7.76 -26.50
CA ASN A 17 -1.80 -8.80 -27.32
C ASN A 17 -3.04 -8.28 -28.07
N SER A 18 -3.86 -7.42 -27.45
CA SER A 18 -4.93 -6.71 -28.15
C SER A 18 -4.40 -5.88 -29.33
N LYS A 19 -3.35 -5.07 -29.12
CA LYS A 19 -2.71 -4.30 -30.21
C LYS A 19 -2.12 -5.18 -31.31
N LYS A 20 -1.64 -6.39 -30.96
CA LYS A 20 -1.15 -7.37 -31.93
C LYS A 20 -2.31 -7.90 -32.79
N CYS A 21 -3.42 -8.29 -32.18
CA CYS A 21 -4.64 -8.68 -32.88
C CYS A 21 -5.15 -7.56 -33.82
N ASP A 22 -5.11 -6.29 -33.40
CA ASP A 22 -5.51 -5.16 -34.27
C ASP A 22 -4.62 -5.03 -35.53
N LYS A 23 -3.31 -5.28 -35.38
CA LYS A 23 -2.38 -5.28 -36.52
C LYS A 23 -2.66 -6.46 -37.46
N GLU A 24 -2.91 -7.63 -36.90
CA GLU A 24 -3.26 -8.83 -37.66
C GLU A 24 -4.61 -8.67 -38.38
N GLU A 25 -5.61 -8.06 -37.74
CA GLU A 25 -6.89 -7.71 -38.37
C GLU A 25 -6.68 -6.81 -39.61
N LYS A 26 -5.85 -5.77 -39.49
CA LYS A 26 -5.53 -4.88 -40.62
C LYS A 26 -4.82 -5.64 -41.75
N ALA A 27 -3.91 -6.55 -41.41
CA ALA A 27 -3.23 -7.39 -42.39
C ALA A 27 -4.21 -8.33 -43.12
N GLU A 28 -5.12 -8.98 -42.40
CA GLU A 28 -6.16 -9.84 -42.98
C GLU A 28 -7.11 -9.04 -43.87
N LYS A 29 -7.56 -7.85 -43.44
CA LYS A 29 -8.36 -6.93 -44.29
C LYS A 29 -7.65 -6.56 -45.60
N ALA A 30 -6.33 -6.35 -45.57
CA ALA A 30 -5.57 -6.10 -46.78
C ALA A 30 -5.53 -7.33 -47.71
N LYS A 31 -5.44 -8.54 -47.15
CA LYS A 31 -5.51 -9.80 -47.92
C LYS A 31 -6.90 -10.02 -48.52
N VAL A 32 -7.98 -9.69 -47.80
CA VAL A 32 -9.36 -9.71 -48.34
C VAL A 32 -9.46 -8.87 -49.60
N LYS A 33 -8.98 -7.61 -49.55
CA LYS A 33 -9.01 -6.70 -50.72
C LYS A 33 -8.26 -7.30 -51.92
N LYS A 34 -7.07 -7.87 -51.69
CA LYS A 34 -6.27 -8.52 -52.74
C LYS A 34 -6.95 -9.76 -53.32
N ALA A 35 -7.63 -10.55 -52.50
CA ALA A 35 -8.34 -11.75 -52.94
C ALA A 35 -9.57 -11.41 -53.80
N ILE A 36 -10.34 -10.39 -53.39
CA ILE A 36 -11.49 -9.87 -54.15
C ILE A 36 -11.05 -9.37 -55.53
N GLN A 37 -9.96 -8.59 -55.59
CA GLN A 37 -9.43 -8.07 -56.87
C GLN A 37 -9.01 -9.19 -57.85
N LYS A 38 -8.60 -10.34 -57.31
CA LYS A 38 -8.24 -11.53 -58.11
C LYS A 38 -9.44 -12.41 -58.46
N GLY A 39 -10.66 -12.04 -58.04
CA GLY A 39 -11.88 -12.83 -58.25
C GLY A 39 -11.97 -14.09 -57.38
N ASN A 40 -11.08 -14.28 -56.39
CA ASN A 40 -11.07 -15.45 -55.54
C ASN A 40 -11.91 -15.20 -54.27
N MET A 41 -13.22 -15.37 -54.41
CA MET A 41 -14.21 -15.09 -53.37
C MET A 41 -14.10 -16.03 -52.15
N GLU A 42 -13.72 -17.29 -52.37
CA GLU A 42 -13.56 -18.26 -51.28
C GLU A 42 -12.38 -17.89 -50.37
N VAL A 43 -11.24 -17.53 -50.96
CA VAL A 43 -10.07 -17.06 -50.20
C VAL A 43 -10.37 -15.72 -49.51
N ALA A 44 -11.14 -14.83 -50.15
CA ALA A 44 -11.58 -13.59 -49.53
C ALA A 44 -12.45 -13.84 -48.29
N ARG A 45 -13.34 -14.84 -48.34
CA ARG A 45 -14.19 -15.24 -47.23
C ARG A 45 -13.36 -15.71 -46.03
N ILE A 46 -12.39 -16.60 -46.24
CA ILE A 46 -11.51 -17.10 -45.17
C ILE A 46 -10.75 -15.95 -44.50
N HIS A 47 -10.18 -15.02 -45.27
CA HIS A 47 -9.50 -13.85 -44.71
C HIS A 47 -10.45 -12.91 -43.96
N ALA A 48 -11.71 -12.79 -44.41
CA ALA A 48 -12.72 -11.99 -43.71
C ALA A 48 -13.09 -12.62 -42.36
N GLU A 49 -13.29 -13.93 -42.32
CA GLU A 49 -13.53 -14.69 -41.09
C GLU A 49 -12.36 -14.55 -40.10
N ASN A 50 -11.12 -14.64 -40.61
CA ASN A 50 -9.92 -14.39 -39.81
C ASN A 50 -9.88 -12.96 -39.25
N ALA A 51 -10.22 -11.95 -40.05
CA ALA A 51 -10.26 -10.57 -39.59
C ALA A 51 -11.30 -10.36 -38.46
N ILE A 52 -12.49 -10.96 -38.59
CA ILE A 52 -13.53 -10.90 -37.55
C ILE A 52 -13.05 -11.61 -36.28
N ARG A 53 -12.41 -12.78 -36.41
CA ARG A 53 -11.83 -13.50 -35.26
C ARG A 53 -10.81 -12.63 -34.53
N GLN A 54 -9.90 -11.98 -35.25
CA GLN A 54 -8.89 -11.11 -34.66
C GLN A 54 -9.49 -9.90 -33.95
N LYS A 55 -10.51 -9.28 -34.54
CA LYS A 55 -11.26 -8.18 -33.89
C LYS A 55 -11.88 -8.64 -32.57
N ASN A 56 -12.55 -9.80 -32.56
CA ASN A 56 -13.17 -10.34 -31.35
C ASN A 56 -12.13 -10.70 -30.29
N GLN A 57 -10.98 -11.27 -30.69
CA GLN A 57 -9.86 -11.56 -29.80
C GLN A 57 -9.29 -10.28 -29.19
N SER A 58 -9.10 -9.22 -29.98
CA SER A 58 -8.63 -7.92 -29.50
C SER A 58 -9.54 -7.35 -28.41
N VAL A 59 -10.85 -7.34 -28.64
CA VAL A 59 -11.84 -6.87 -27.67
C VAL A 59 -11.82 -7.71 -26.39
N ASN A 60 -11.70 -9.03 -26.51
CA ASN A 60 -11.59 -9.91 -25.34
C ASN A 60 -10.31 -9.65 -24.54
N TYR A 61 -9.17 -9.45 -25.20
CA TYR A 61 -7.92 -9.10 -24.52
C TYR A 61 -8.02 -7.76 -23.79
N LEU A 62 -8.62 -6.75 -24.42
CA LEU A 62 -8.83 -5.45 -23.80
C LEU A 62 -9.74 -5.54 -22.57
N ARG A 63 -10.84 -6.29 -22.67
CA ARG A 63 -11.76 -6.52 -21.55
C ARG A 63 -11.08 -7.26 -20.40
N MET A 64 -10.26 -8.27 -20.71
CA MET A 64 -9.48 -9.00 -19.71
C MET A 64 -8.46 -8.08 -19.02
N SER A 65 -7.73 -7.27 -19.78
CA SER A 65 -6.78 -6.29 -19.26
C SER A 65 -7.44 -5.30 -18.29
N ALA A 66 -8.62 -4.78 -18.66
CA ALA A 66 -9.40 -3.88 -17.81
C ALA A 66 -9.87 -4.57 -16.51
N ARG A 67 -10.32 -5.82 -16.59
CA ARG A 67 -10.71 -6.61 -15.40
C ARG A 67 -9.53 -6.85 -14.46
N ILE A 68 -8.35 -7.18 -14.98
CA ILE A 68 -7.16 -7.34 -14.15
C ILE A 68 -6.77 -6.02 -13.50
N SER A 69 -6.88 -4.90 -14.22
CA SER A 69 -6.63 -3.56 -13.66
C SER A 69 -7.56 -3.25 -12.49
N ALA A 70 -8.87 -3.48 -12.64
CA ALA A 70 -9.82 -3.30 -11.55
C ALA A 70 -9.56 -4.24 -10.35
N LEU A 71 -9.10 -5.47 -10.60
CA LEU A 71 -8.71 -6.39 -9.53
C LEU A 71 -7.48 -5.88 -8.77
N MET A 72 -6.55 -5.23 -9.45
CA MET A 72 -5.38 -4.61 -8.82
C MET A 72 -5.77 -3.44 -7.92
N ASP A 73 -6.66 -2.56 -8.38
CA ASP A 73 -7.15 -1.44 -7.58
C ASP A 73 -7.85 -1.95 -6.31
N LYS A 74 -8.66 -3.01 -6.44
CA LYS A 74 -9.30 -3.66 -5.28
C LYS A 74 -8.28 -4.28 -4.33
N PHE A 75 -7.22 -4.89 -4.85
CA PHE A 75 -6.17 -5.48 -4.03
C PHE A 75 -5.38 -4.42 -3.26
N GLU A 76 -5.06 -3.29 -3.89
CA GLU A 76 -4.42 -2.15 -3.22
C GLU A 76 -5.31 -1.63 -2.07
N HIS A 77 -6.60 -1.38 -2.32
CA HIS A 77 -7.55 -0.95 -1.29
C HIS A 77 -7.68 -1.97 -0.14
N GLN A 78 -7.69 -3.28 -0.44
CA GLN A 78 -7.75 -4.32 0.61
C GLN A 78 -6.53 -4.29 1.51
N PHE A 79 -5.34 -4.03 0.96
CA PHE A 79 -4.11 -3.90 1.75
C PHE A 79 -4.13 -2.63 2.60
N GLU A 80 -4.54 -1.49 2.05
CA GLU A 80 -4.69 -0.26 2.84
C GLU A 80 -5.68 -0.43 4.00
N THR A 81 -6.81 -1.11 3.76
CA THR A 81 -7.80 -1.37 4.82
C THR A 81 -7.24 -2.29 5.91
N LEU A 82 -6.46 -3.31 5.52
CA LEU A 82 -5.81 -4.20 6.48
C LEU A 82 -4.79 -3.46 7.34
N ASP A 83 -3.97 -2.60 6.73
CA ASP A 83 -3.00 -1.79 7.48
C ASP A 83 -3.70 -0.87 8.50
N VAL A 84 -4.80 -0.20 8.11
CA VAL A 84 -5.61 0.60 9.05
C VAL A 84 -6.22 -0.26 10.16
N GLN A 85 -6.74 -1.44 9.82
CA GLN A 85 -7.32 -2.36 10.80
C GLN A 85 -6.26 -2.84 11.81
N THR A 86 -5.05 -3.15 11.34
CA THR A 86 -3.93 -3.53 12.22
C THR A 86 -3.53 -2.39 13.14
N ALA A 87 -3.44 -1.16 12.63
CA ALA A 87 -3.16 0.01 13.47
C ALA A 87 -4.26 0.24 14.52
N GLN A 88 -5.53 0.15 14.15
CA GLN A 88 -6.65 0.26 15.10
C GLN A 88 -6.64 -0.85 16.16
N MET A 89 -6.24 -2.06 15.77
CA MET A 89 -6.08 -3.17 16.70
C MET A 89 -4.92 -2.93 17.67
N GLU A 90 -3.79 -2.41 17.18
CA GLU A 90 -2.64 -2.01 17.99
C GLU A 90 -3.02 -0.90 18.98
N ASP A 91 -3.75 0.13 18.55
CA ASP A 91 -4.23 1.21 19.42
C ASP A 91 -5.17 0.70 20.52
N THR A 92 -6.08 -0.22 20.17
CA THR A 92 -7.02 -0.82 21.12
C THR A 92 -6.30 -1.74 22.11
N MET A 93 -5.33 -2.52 21.63
CA MET A 93 -4.48 -3.36 22.46
C MET A 93 -3.62 -2.51 23.39
N SER A 94 -2.97 -1.48 22.87
CA SER A 94 -2.17 -0.51 23.63
C SER A 94 -3.00 0.13 24.73
N SER A 95 -4.19 0.65 24.40
CA SER A 95 -5.14 1.23 25.38
C SER A 95 -5.56 0.23 26.46
N THR A 96 -5.77 -1.04 26.09
CA THR A 96 -6.09 -2.12 27.03
C THR A 96 -4.90 -2.42 27.94
N THR A 97 -3.70 -2.52 27.38
CA THR A 97 -2.45 -2.73 28.10
C THR A 97 -2.15 -1.60 29.06
N THR A 98 -2.44 -0.34 28.71
CA THR A 98 -2.22 0.80 29.64
C THR A 98 -3.11 0.69 30.89
N LEU A 99 -4.30 0.10 30.77
CA LEU A 99 -5.22 -0.09 31.90
C LEU A 99 -4.82 -1.26 32.81
N THR A 100 -4.39 -2.38 32.23
CA THR A 100 -4.00 -3.58 33.00
C THR A 100 -2.55 -3.58 33.45
N THR A 101 -1.71 -2.79 32.77
CA THR A 101 -0.26 -2.76 32.93
C THR A 101 0.20 -1.30 33.00
N PRO A 102 0.05 -0.64 34.17
CA PRO A 102 0.39 0.77 34.35
C PRO A 102 1.86 1.08 34.01
N GLN A 103 2.10 2.20 33.32
CA GLN A 103 3.43 2.56 32.81
C GLN A 103 4.50 2.64 33.91
N ASN A 104 4.15 3.19 35.07
CA ASN A 104 5.04 3.32 36.23
C ASN A 104 5.50 1.96 36.78
N GLN A 105 4.66 0.93 36.71
CA GLN A 105 5.02 -0.42 37.17
C GLN A 105 6.01 -1.07 36.20
N VAL A 106 5.86 -0.82 34.89
CA VAL A 106 6.79 -1.31 33.86
C VAL A 106 8.13 -0.58 33.95
N GLU A 107 8.12 0.75 34.10
CA GLU A 107 9.33 1.56 34.25
C GLU A 107 10.13 1.19 35.49
N SER A 108 9.46 0.99 36.64
CA SER A 108 10.13 0.55 37.87
C SER A 108 10.77 -0.82 37.72
N LEU A 109 10.08 -1.77 37.08
CA LEU A 109 10.62 -3.11 36.83
C LEU A 109 11.81 -3.07 35.85
N MET A 110 11.74 -2.25 34.80
CA MET A 110 12.86 -2.07 33.86
C MET A 110 14.09 -1.48 34.54
N HIS A 111 13.93 -0.53 35.47
CA HIS A 111 15.04 0.06 36.23
C HIS A 111 15.68 -0.98 37.17
N GLU A 112 14.87 -1.71 37.93
CA GLU A 112 15.35 -2.73 38.87
C GLU A 112 16.11 -3.85 38.13
N LEU A 113 15.61 -4.29 36.97
CA LEU A 113 16.28 -5.28 36.13
C LEU A 113 17.55 -4.74 35.45
N ALA A 114 17.59 -3.44 35.10
CA ALA A 114 18.78 -2.81 34.55
C ALA A 114 19.91 -2.74 35.60
N ASP A 115 19.56 -2.38 36.84
CA ASP A 115 20.48 -2.37 37.99
C ASP A 115 21.00 -3.80 38.29
N GLU A 116 20.11 -4.81 38.26
CA GLU A 116 20.46 -6.20 38.51
C GLU A 116 21.32 -6.83 37.39
N ALA A 117 21.10 -6.42 36.13
CA ALA A 117 21.91 -6.83 34.99
C ALA A 117 23.27 -6.11 34.91
N GLY A 118 23.56 -5.15 35.79
CA GLY A 118 24.78 -4.34 35.75
C GLY A 118 24.88 -3.46 34.51
N LEU A 119 23.75 -3.19 33.85
CA LEU A 119 23.62 -2.21 32.77
C LEU A 119 23.46 -0.82 33.39
N ASP A 120 24.45 -0.43 34.19
CA ASP A 120 24.62 0.97 34.54
C ASP A 120 24.72 1.75 33.21
N LEU A 121 23.76 2.64 32.96
CA LEU A 121 23.81 3.69 31.93
C LEU A 121 24.92 4.68 32.33
N ASN A 122 26.15 4.18 32.32
CA ASN A 122 27.35 4.95 32.47
C ASN A 122 27.57 5.69 31.15
N MET A 123 26.86 6.82 30.99
CA MET A 123 27.41 7.96 30.26
C MET A 123 28.68 8.40 31.00
N GLU A 124 29.76 7.64 30.83
CA GLU A 124 31.12 8.09 31.13
C GLU A 124 31.54 9.05 30.01
N LEU A 125 31.03 10.28 30.09
CA LEU A 125 31.77 11.44 29.62
C LEU A 125 32.20 12.23 30.85
N PRO A 126 33.47 12.66 30.90
CA PRO A 126 34.13 13.12 32.11
C PRO A 126 33.39 14.31 32.69
N GLN A 127 33.31 14.35 34.02
CA GLN A 127 32.74 15.42 34.84
C GLN A 127 33.25 16.80 34.39
N GLY A 128 32.52 17.41 33.46
CA GLY A 128 32.63 18.80 33.05
C GLY A 128 31.32 19.48 33.41
N GLN A 129 31.39 20.29 34.45
CA GLN A 129 30.40 21.23 34.97
C GLN A 129 29.40 21.80 33.91
N THR A 130 28.35 21.06 33.54
CA THR A 130 27.11 21.57 32.89
C THR A 130 25.99 20.55 33.15
N GLY A 131 25.09 20.73 34.12
CA GLY A 131 23.81 21.38 33.82
C GLY A 131 22.65 20.69 34.55
N SER A 132 22.60 20.82 35.87
CA SER A 132 21.46 20.45 36.75
C SER A 132 20.19 21.31 36.52
N LEU A 133 20.07 21.96 35.36
CA LEU A 133 19.00 22.89 35.02
C LEU A 133 17.96 22.27 34.06
N ALA A 134 18.32 21.23 33.29
CA ALA A 134 17.42 20.68 32.27
C ALA A 134 16.26 19.83 32.86
N SER A 135 16.51 19.09 33.94
CA SER A 135 15.51 18.20 34.56
C SER A 135 14.40 18.99 35.28
N THR A 136 14.75 20.10 35.93
CA THR A 136 13.76 20.95 36.60
C THR A 136 12.85 21.70 35.62
N MET A 137 13.39 22.11 34.46
CA MET A 137 12.61 22.80 33.42
C MET A 137 11.61 21.86 32.73
N ALA A 138 12.00 20.62 32.42
CA ALA A 138 11.09 19.65 31.81
C ALA A 138 9.90 19.28 32.73
N SER A 139 10.14 19.15 34.04
CA SER A 139 9.08 18.90 35.03
C SER A 139 8.15 20.11 35.21
N THR A 140 8.70 21.33 35.22
CA THR A 140 7.87 22.55 35.34
C THR A 140 7.04 22.84 34.10
N GLU A 141 7.57 22.55 32.90
CA GLU A 141 6.82 22.69 31.64
C GLU A 141 5.65 21.70 31.54
N GLN A 142 5.84 20.45 32.01
CA GLN A 142 4.76 19.46 32.08
C GLN A 142 3.66 19.87 33.08
N ASP A 143 4.01 20.44 34.23
CA ASP A 143 3.05 20.91 35.23
C ASP A 143 2.26 22.14 34.73
N GLU A 144 2.92 23.10 34.06
CA GLU A 144 2.24 24.27 33.48
C GLU A 144 1.27 23.88 32.36
N LEU A 145 1.65 22.94 31.49
CA LEU A 145 0.78 22.41 30.44
C LEU A 145 -0.45 21.72 31.04
N SER A 146 -0.26 20.94 32.11
CA SER A 146 -1.33 20.25 32.83
C SER A 146 -2.32 21.25 33.46
N GLN A 147 -1.81 22.32 34.07
CA GLN A 147 -2.63 23.41 34.61
C GLN A 147 -3.39 24.18 33.54
N ARG A 148 -2.77 24.45 32.38
CA ARG A 148 -3.43 25.11 31.25
C ARG A 148 -4.54 24.24 30.64
N LEU A 149 -4.31 22.94 30.51
CA LEU A 149 -5.31 21.98 30.02
C LEU A 149 -6.51 21.86 30.97
N SER A 150 -6.28 21.89 32.30
CA SER A 150 -7.37 21.93 33.30
C SER A 150 -8.22 23.19 33.13
N LYS A 151 -7.58 24.38 33.08
CA LYS A 151 -8.31 25.64 32.92
C LYS A 151 -9.09 25.73 31.61
N LEU A 152 -8.56 25.13 30.54
CA LEU A 152 -9.25 25.11 29.24
C LEU A 152 -10.47 24.17 29.25
N ARG A 153 -10.42 23.07 30.01
CA ARG A 153 -11.57 22.17 30.19
C ARG A 153 -12.68 22.83 31.02
N ASP A 154 -12.31 23.54 32.07
CA ASP A 154 -13.25 24.29 32.92
C ASP A 154 -13.93 25.47 32.20
N GLN A 155 -13.38 25.91 31.07
CA GLN A 155 -13.88 27.05 30.28
C GLN A 155 -14.86 26.65 29.16
N VAL A 156 -15.04 25.34 28.94
CA VAL A 156 -15.89 24.77 27.87
C VAL A 156 -17.19 24.15 28.43
N GLU A 157 -17.33 24.01 29.75
CA GLU A 157 -18.62 23.83 30.45
C GLU A 157 -19.33 25.17 30.68
#